data_AF-B6UIK6-F1
#
_entry.id   AF-B6UIK6-F1
#
_cell.length_a   1.000
_cell.length_b   1.000
_cell.length_c   1.000
_cell.angle_alpha   90.00
_cell.angle_beta   90.00
_cell.angle_gamma   90.00
#
_symmetry.space_group_name_H-M   'P 1'
#
loop_
_entity.id
_entity.type
_entity.pdbx_description
1 polymer ?
#
loop_
_entity_poly.entity_id
_entity_poly.type
_entity_poly.pdbx_seq_one_letter_code
_entity_poly.pdbx_strand_id
1 'polypeptide(L)'
;MEDGDESAAAAVAAALGLSPQLFVNEVHGIIADISAEAFEYCLQAAAAPGVVGAATAAEKATDLQRGLNAIHHVVKDRLDKRMANWEKFCFRHCFDVPEGFVAADDVRASS
;
A
#
# COMPACT_ATOMS: atom_id res chain seq x y z
N MET A 1 9.55 22.14 18.37
CA MET A 1 8.34 22.54 17.62
C MET A 1 7.62 21.26 17.18
N GLU A 2 7.53 20.26 18.07
CA GLU A 2 7.04 18.89 17.79
C GLU A 2 5.77 18.59 18.59
N ASP A 3 5.62 19.15 19.80
CA ASP A 3 4.45 18.94 20.67
C ASP A 3 3.10 19.34 20.02
N GLY A 4 3.12 20.28 19.07
CA GLY A 4 1.91 20.74 18.37
C GLY A 4 1.41 19.76 17.30
N ASP A 5 2.31 19.00 16.67
CA ASP A 5 1.98 18.05 15.60
C ASP A 5 1.44 16.74 16.20
N GLU A 6 2.06 16.29 17.30
CA GLU A 6 1.64 15.10 18.03
C GLU A 6 0.26 15.27 18.70
N SER A 7 -0.03 16.47 19.22
CA SER A 7 -1.35 16.80 19.77
C SER A 7 -2.45 16.85 18.70
N ALA A 8 -2.13 17.30 17.48
CA ALA A 8 -3.08 17.31 16.38
C ALA A 8 -3.38 15.89 15.88
N ALA A 9 -2.34 15.06 15.74
CA ALA A 9 -2.47 13.65 15.34
C ALA A 9 -3.33 12.84 16.34
N ALA A 10 -3.17 13.10 17.65
CA ALA A 10 -3.97 12.46 18.69
C ALA A 10 -5.46 12.87 18.60
N ALA A 11 -5.76 14.14 18.34
CA ALA A 11 -7.13 14.61 18.16
C ALA A 11 -7.82 14.01 16.93
N VAL A 12 -7.09 13.92 15.81
CA VAL A 12 -7.57 13.22 14.60
C VAL A 12 -7.88 11.76 14.89
N ALA A 13 -6.97 11.06 15.60
CA ALA A 13 -7.16 9.66 15.93
C ALA A 13 -8.38 9.43 16.84
N ALA A 14 -8.58 10.30 17.84
CA ALA A 14 -9.74 10.27 18.71
C ALA A 14 -11.05 10.53 17.95
N ALA A 15 -11.07 11.53 17.05
CA ALA A 15 -12.24 11.85 16.25
C ALA A 15 -12.63 10.74 15.26
N LEU A 16 -11.63 10.07 14.67
CA LEU A 16 -11.84 9.01 13.68
C LEU A 16 -11.99 7.61 14.29
N GLY A 17 -11.61 7.43 15.57
CA GLY A 17 -11.58 6.12 16.22
C GLY A 17 -10.55 5.15 15.62
N LEU A 18 -9.54 5.67 14.91
CA LEU A 18 -8.46 4.89 14.29
C LEU A 18 -7.19 5.73 14.26
N SER A 19 -6.02 5.08 14.17
CA SER A 19 -4.78 5.79 13.87
C SER A 19 -4.62 5.91 12.35
N PRO A 20 -4.59 7.12 11.77
CA PRO A 20 -4.39 7.32 10.34
C PRO A 20 -3.12 6.65 9.80
N GLN A 21 -2.02 6.77 10.55
CA GLN A 21 -0.74 6.16 10.19
C GLN A 21 -0.83 4.64 10.15
N LEU A 22 -1.42 4.02 11.18
CA LEU A 22 -1.59 2.56 11.21
C LEU A 22 -2.49 2.08 10.07
N PHE A 23 -3.61 2.77 9.83
CA PHE A 23 -4.52 2.42 8.74
C PHE A 23 -3.83 2.48 7.37
N VAL A 24 -3.09 3.56 7.07
CA VAL A 24 -2.34 3.67 5.81
C VAL A 24 -1.31 2.54 5.69
N ASN A 25 -0.57 2.27 6.76
CA ASN A 25 0.44 1.20 6.77
C ASN A 25 -0.18 -0.19 6.53
N GLU A 26 -1.34 -0.48 7.13
CA GLU A 26 -2.07 -1.73 6.91
C GLU A 26 -2.50 -1.88 5.46
N VAL A 27 -3.04 -0.82 4.85
CA VAL A 27 -3.42 -0.84 3.42
C VAL A 27 -2.19 -1.03 2.54
N HIS A 28 -1.06 -0.39 2.85
CA HIS A 28 0.20 -0.63 2.15
C HIS A 28 0.65 -2.09 2.27
N GLY A 29 0.53 -2.69 3.46
CA GLY A 29 0.82 -4.11 3.69
C GLY A 29 -0.04 -5.02 2.82
N ILE A 30 -1.36 -4.85 2.85
CA ILE A 30 -2.31 -5.64 2.04
C ILE A 30 -1.97 -5.56 0.55
N ILE A 31 -1.71 -4.35 0.03
CA ILE A 31 -1.37 -4.16 -1.39
C ILE A 31 -0.01 -4.80 -1.72
N ALA A 32 0.96 -4.73 -0.82
CA ALA A 32 2.25 -5.38 -1.00
C ALA A 32 2.11 -6.91 -1.05
N ASP A 33 1.31 -7.49 -0.15
CA ASP A 33 1.05 -8.93 -0.07
C ASP A 33 0.33 -9.43 -1.33
N ILE A 34 -0.77 -8.78 -1.74
CA ILE A 34 -1.50 -9.11 -2.97
C ILE A 34 -0.57 -9.05 -4.19
N SER A 35 0.30 -8.05 -4.25
CA SER A 35 1.24 -7.89 -5.38
C SER A 35 2.29 -8.99 -5.42
N ALA A 36 2.81 -9.39 -4.25
CA ALA A 36 3.77 -10.47 -4.13
C ALA A 36 3.14 -11.82 -4.51
N GLU A 37 1.95 -12.11 -3.99
CA GLU A 37 1.20 -13.34 -4.29
C GLU A 37 0.85 -13.44 -5.78
N ALA A 38 0.39 -12.35 -6.40
CA ALA A 38 0.07 -12.32 -7.82
C ALA A 38 1.32 -12.61 -8.68
N PHE A 39 2.48 -12.07 -8.28
CA PHE A 39 3.72 -12.33 -9.00
C PHE A 39 4.21 -13.77 -8.82
N GLU A 40 4.13 -14.30 -7.60
CA GLU A 40 4.45 -15.70 -7.32
C GLU A 40 3.57 -16.64 -8.15
N TYR A 41 2.27 -16.37 -8.23
CA TYR A 41 1.35 -17.11 -9.10
C TYR A 41 1.81 -17.11 -10.56
N CYS A 42 2.21 -15.95 -11.11
CA CYS A 42 2.72 -15.89 -12.48
C CYS A 42 3.99 -16.73 -12.69
N LEU A 43 4.91 -16.75 -11.72
CA LEU A 43 6.11 -17.58 -11.79
C LEU A 43 5.77 -19.08 -11.75
N GLN A 44 4.86 -19.48 -10.86
CA GLN A 44 4.40 -20.86 -10.75
C GLN A 44 3.68 -21.30 -12.03
N ALA A 45 2.81 -20.45 -12.58
CA ALA A 45 2.13 -20.69 -13.85
C ALA A 45 3.13 -20.84 -15.01
N ALA A 46 4.18 -20.03 -15.04
CA ALA A 46 5.23 -20.10 -16.07
C ALA A 46 6.11 -21.36 -15.96
N ALA A 47 6.28 -21.90 -14.75
CA ALA A 47 6.98 -23.14 -14.49
C ALA A 47 6.13 -24.39 -14.78
N ALA A 48 4.84 -24.25 -15.08
CA ALA A 48 3.95 -25.36 -15.30
C ALA A 48 4.36 -26.21 -16.54
N PRO A 49 4.21 -27.55 -16.48
CA PRO A 49 4.53 -28.42 -17.60
C PRO A 49 3.81 -28.02 -18.89
N GLY A 50 4.55 -27.94 -20.00
CA GLY A 50 4.00 -27.63 -21.33
C GLY A 50 3.95 -26.14 -21.68
N VAL A 51 4.25 -25.22 -20.75
CA VAL A 51 4.35 -23.78 -21.04
C VAL A 51 5.57 -23.47 -21.90
N VAL A 52 6.71 -24.06 -21.54
CA VAL A 52 7.95 -23.97 -22.31
C VAL A 52 8.01 -25.23 -23.18
N GLY A 53 7.52 -25.16 -24.42
CA GLY A 53 7.49 -26.29 -25.34
C GLY A 53 8.87 -26.89 -25.65
N ALA A 54 8.91 -27.99 -26.42
CA ALA A 54 10.06 -28.89 -26.63
C ALA A 54 11.35 -28.31 -27.29
N ALA A 55 11.43 -26.99 -27.51
CA ALA A 55 12.70 -26.35 -27.90
C ALA A 55 13.69 -26.37 -26.71
N THR A 56 14.90 -25.80 -26.83
CA THR A 56 15.90 -25.70 -25.74
C THR A 56 15.27 -25.11 -24.46
N ALA A 57 14.67 -25.97 -23.65
CA ALA A 57 13.70 -25.59 -22.64
C ALA A 57 14.34 -24.72 -21.55
N ALA A 58 15.65 -24.88 -21.35
CA ALA A 58 16.45 -24.08 -20.43
C ALA A 58 16.56 -22.61 -20.86
N GLU A 59 16.84 -22.33 -22.14
CA GLU A 59 16.98 -20.96 -22.66
C GLU A 59 15.62 -20.25 -22.63
N LYS A 60 14.57 -20.92 -23.10
CA LYS A 60 13.21 -20.37 -23.10
C LYS A 60 12.65 -20.15 -21.69
N ALA A 61 12.95 -21.04 -20.73
CA ALA A 61 12.56 -20.84 -19.34
C ALA A 61 13.28 -19.64 -18.71
N THR A 62 14.58 -19.47 -19.01
CA THR A 62 15.38 -18.34 -18.54
C THR A 62 14.86 -17.02 -19.10
N ASP A 63 14.56 -16.97 -20.40
CA ASP A 63 14.02 -15.78 -21.05
C ASP A 63 12.62 -15.43 -20.54
N LEU A 64 11.77 -16.45 -20.30
CA LEU A 64 10.44 -16.26 -19.71
C LEU A 64 10.52 -15.69 -18.29
N GLN A 65 11.39 -16.25 -17.44
CA GLN A 65 11.61 -15.73 -16.09
C GLN A 65 12.15 -14.29 -16.13
N ARG A 66 13.08 -13.97 -17.04
CA ARG A 66 13.58 -12.61 -17.23
C ARG A 66 12.46 -11.64 -17.64
N GLY A 67 11.61 -12.06 -18.58
CA GLY A 67 10.45 -11.27 -19.02
C GLY A 67 9.45 -11.00 -17.89
N LEU A 68 9.13 -12.02 -17.10
CA LEU A 68 8.25 -11.88 -15.94
C LEU A 68 8.82 -10.94 -14.89
N ASN A 69 10.12 -11.05 -14.57
CA ASN A 69 10.79 -10.14 -13.66
C ASN A 69 10.73 -8.68 -14.16
N ALA A 70 10.91 -8.45 -15.46
CA ALA A 70 10.82 -7.11 -16.05
C ALA A 70 9.40 -6.53 -15.95
N ILE A 71 8.37 -7.33 -16.25
CA ILE A 71 6.97 -6.91 -16.11
C ILE A 71 6.65 -6.60 -14.65
N HIS A 72 7.05 -7.47 -13.73
CA HIS A 72 6.86 -7.27 -12.29
C HIS A 72 7.50 -5.97 -11.81
N HIS A 73 8.73 -5.68 -12.22
CA HIS A 73 9.39 -4.43 -11.86
C HIS A 73 8.61 -3.19 -12.35
N VAL A 74 8.15 -3.20 -13.60
CA VAL A 74 7.34 -2.10 -14.15
C VAL A 74 6.02 -1.92 -13.40
N VAL A 75 5.34 -3.03 -13.08
CA VAL A 75 4.08 -3.00 -12.32
C VAL A 75 4.32 -2.48 -10.90
N LYS A 76 5.34 -3.00 -10.22
CA LYS A 76 5.71 -2.59 -8.86
C LYS A 76 6.05 -1.11 -8.80
N ASP A 77 6.91 -0.60 -9.68
CA ASP A 77 7.27 0.82 -9.73
C ASP A 77 6.06 1.73 -9.93
N ARG A 78 5.12 1.32 -10.78
CA ARG A 78 3.87 2.05 -11.03
C ARG A 78 2.95 2.01 -9.81
N LEU A 79 2.85 0.86 -9.15
CA LEU A 79 2.03 0.68 -7.96
C LEU A 79 2.58 1.47 -6.78
N ASP A 80 3.88 1.38 -6.51
CA ASP A 80 4.57 2.11 -5.45
C ASP A 80 4.35 3.62 -5.61
N LYS A 81 4.46 4.15 -6.85
CA LYS A 81 4.17 5.56 -7.14
C LYS A 81 2.70 5.93 -6.88
N ARG A 82 1.76 5.05 -7.23
CA ARG A 82 0.33 5.30 -6.97
C ARG A 82 0.02 5.26 -5.48
N MET A 83 0.59 4.30 -4.74
CA MET A 83 0.42 4.20 -3.30
C MET A 83 1.00 5.41 -2.56
N ALA A 84 2.19 5.88 -2.95
CA ALA A 84 2.76 7.10 -2.38
C ALA A 84 1.91 8.36 -2.64
N ASN A 85 1.22 8.43 -3.78
CA ASN A 85 0.28 9.53 -4.05
C ASN A 85 -1.02 9.38 -3.27
N TRP A 86 -1.53 8.15 -3.14
CA TRP A 86 -2.72 7.82 -2.37
C TRP A 86 -2.52 8.14 -0.88
N GLU A 87 -1.39 7.74 -0.30
CA GLU A 87 -1.00 8.08 1.07
C GLU A 87 -1.02 9.61 1.31
N LYS A 88 -0.36 10.36 0.43
CA LYS A 88 -0.36 11.83 0.50
C LYS A 88 -1.76 12.43 0.40
N PHE A 89 -2.62 11.84 -0.42
CA PHE A 89 -4.01 12.27 -0.55
C PHE A 89 -4.78 12.00 0.76
N CYS A 90 -4.62 10.81 1.34
CA CYS A 90 -5.25 10.44 2.61
C CYS A 90 -4.90 11.42 3.73
N PHE A 91 -3.62 11.71 3.95
CA PHE A 91 -3.21 12.63 5.02
C PHE A 91 -3.63 14.08 4.77
N ARG A 92 -3.82 14.50 3.51
CA ARG A 92 -4.24 15.87 3.19
C ARG A 92 -5.74 16.09 3.22
N HIS A 93 -6.53 15.04 2.98
CA HIS A 93 -7.95 15.22 2.67
C HIS A 93 -8.89 14.23 3.38
N CYS A 94 -8.39 13.06 3.79
CA CYS A 94 -9.21 12.04 4.46
C CYS A 94 -9.03 12.05 5.97
N PHE A 95 -7.82 12.37 6.44
CA PHE A 95 -7.42 12.33 7.84
C PHE A 95 -7.08 13.72 8.39
N ASP A 96 -7.76 14.74 7.87
CA ASP A 96 -7.69 16.09 8.39
C ASP A 96 -8.99 16.43 9.12
N VAL A 97 -8.89 17.10 10.26
CA VAL A 97 -10.08 17.55 11.02
C VAL A 97 -10.38 18.97 10.58
N PRO A 98 -11.56 19.22 9.95
CA PRO A 98 -11.90 20.56 9.49
C PRO A 98 -11.88 21.58 10.64
N GLU A 99 -11.43 22.80 10.35
CA GLU A 99 -11.45 23.89 11.33
C GLU A 99 -12.85 24.05 11.94
N GLY A 100 -12.93 23.99 13.28
CA GLY A 100 -14.18 24.12 14.03
C GLY A 100 -14.83 22.79 14.45
N PHE A 101 -14.32 21.63 14.01
CA PHE A 101 -14.67 20.35 14.61
C PHE A 101 -13.82 20.10 15.87
N VAL A 102 -14.49 19.85 16.98
CA VAL A 102 -13.85 19.51 18.27
C VAL A 102 -14.10 18.03 18.56
N ALA A 103 -13.10 17.33 19.11
CA ALA A 103 -13.26 15.94 19.51
C ALA A 103 -14.38 15.81 20.56
N ALA A 104 -15.11 14.69 20.56
CA ALA A 104 -16.26 14.49 21.45
C ALA A 104 -15.90 14.62 22.95
N ASP A 105 -14.64 14.36 23.32
CA ASP A 105 -14.16 14.49 24.69
C ASP A 105 -14.03 15.95 25.15
N ASP A 106 -13.74 16.89 24.23
CA ASP A 106 -13.65 18.32 24.56
C ASP A 106 -15.04 18.93 24.84
N VAL A 107 -16.09 18.40 24.22
CA VAL A 107 -17.48 18.80 24.52
C VAL A 107 -17.88 18.42 25.94
N ARG A 108 -17.36 17.29 26.44
CA ARG A 108 -17.68 16.77 27.77
C ARG A 108 -16.88 17.43 28.89
N ALA A 109 -15.65 17.88 28.62
CA ALA A 109 -14.83 18.64 29.57
C ALA A 109 -15.28 20.11 29.72
N SER A 110 -16.08 20.60 28.77
CA SER A 110 -16.62 21.98 28.75
C SER A 110 -17.99 22.13 29.41
N SER A 111 -18.58 21.05 29.92
CA SER A 111 -19.95 20.98 30.47
C SER A 111 -19.98 20.83 31.98
#